data_AF-A0A6A8ACU5-F1
#
_entry.id   AF-A0A6A8ACU5-F1
#
_cell.length_a   1.000
_cell.length_b   1.000
_cell.length_c   1.000
_cell.angle_alpha   90.00
_cell.angle_beta   90.00
_cell.angle_gamma   90.00
#
_symmetry.space_group_name_H-M   'P 1'
#
loop_
_entity.id
_entity.type
_entity.pdbx_description
1 polymer ?
#
loop_
_entity_poly.entity_id
_entity_poly.type
_entity_poly.pdbx_seq_one_letter_code
_entity_poly.pdbx_strand_id
1 'polypeptide(L)'
;MVSDEKIEGLGFSNVITFSPRKYSVQEIKNDPLRALYNLDLLFLDFVLFDDQIKQCERNGETWRIFGQDTEGVFGLSGQSGEVLYVARGFKDQIDIKFCARGLDDFVSLMNMFVSYIFRVRASFKGGHDKIEDNVSDYFLDYARKFLNEEELSNSYWAGICELIETGEWLVTRGLREYLETGRLQQAE
;
A
#
# COMPACT_ATOMS: atom_id res chain seq x y z
N MET A 1 -10.60 -8.09 0.79
CA MET A 1 -11.70 -7.29 1.37
C MET A 1 -11.18 -6.56 2.59
N VAL A 2 -11.31 -5.23 2.60
CA VAL A 2 -10.84 -4.39 3.71
C VAL A 2 -11.61 -4.73 5.00
N SER A 3 -10.89 -4.88 6.12
CA SER A 3 -11.45 -5.31 7.41
C SER A 3 -12.04 -4.13 8.19
N ASP A 4 -13.30 -4.27 8.61
CA ASP A 4 -13.97 -3.29 9.47
C ASP A 4 -13.27 -3.18 10.83
N GLU A 5 -12.85 -4.31 11.42
CA GLU A 5 -12.11 -4.36 12.70
C GLU A 5 -10.79 -3.59 12.61
N LYS A 6 -10.09 -3.65 11.47
CA LYS A 6 -8.86 -2.90 11.25
C LYS A 6 -9.13 -1.41 11.11
N ILE A 7 -10.14 -1.03 10.31
CA ILE A 7 -10.55 0.37 10.14
C ILE A 7 -10.90 0.97 11.51
N GLU A 8 -11.75 0.30 12.29
CA GLU A 8 -12.13 0.74 13.64
C GLU A 8 -10.91 0.79 14.58
N GLY A 9 -10.03 -0.21 14.50
CA GLY A 9 -8.79 -0.28 15.28
C GLY A 9 -7.79 0.85 14.99
N LEU A 10 -7.94 1.57 13.86
CA LEU A 10 -7.16 2.75 13.49
C LEU A 10 -7.86 4.07 13.88
N GLY A 11 -8.97 3.99 14.61
CA GLY A 11 -9.70 5.14 15.14
C GLY A 11 -10.69 5.77 14.17
N PHE A 12 -11.08 5.05 13.11
CA PHE A 12 -12.20 5.43 12.26
C PHE A 12 -13.52 4.98 12.89
N SER A 13 -14.60 5.74 12.65
CA SER A 13 -15.96 5.44 13.10
C SER A 13 -16.93 5.44 11.92
N ASN A 14 -18.19 5.06 12.17
CA ASN A 14 -19.27 5.12 11.19
C ASN A 14 -18.93 4.39 9.88
N VAL A 15 -18.39 3.16 9.98
CA VAL A 15 -18.02 2.36 8.81
C VAL A 15 -19.28 1.93 8.05
N ILE A 16 -19.41 2.42 6.82
CA ILE A 16 -20.53 2.18 5.92
C ILE A 16 -20.01 1.35 4.74
N THR A 17 -20.75 0.28 4.44
CA THR A 17 -20.55 -0.54 3.23
C THR A 17 -21.73 -0.33 2.30
N PHE A 18 -21.46 -0.14 1.02
CA PHE A 18 -22.51 0.03 0.03
C PHE A 18 -23.04 -1.32 -0.43
N SER A 19 -24.31 -1.33 -0.88
CA SER A 19 -24.89 -2.52 -1.46
C SER A 19 -24.27 -2.80 -2.83
N PRO A 20 -23.97 -4.07 -3.16
CA PRO A 20 -23.45 -4.43 -4.46
C PRO A 20 -24.34 -3.92 -5.59
N ARG A 21 -23.74 -3.32 -6.62
CA ARG A 21 -24.45 -2.80 -7.80
C ARG A 21 -23.98 -3.46 -9.09
N LYS A 22 -24.77 -3.28 -10.14
CA LYS A 22 -24.39 -3.70 -11.49
C LYS A 22 -23.57 -2.60 -12.15
N TYR A 23 -22.54 -3.01 -12.88
CA TYR A 23 -21.66 -2.13 -13.63
C TYR A 23 -21.79 -2.38 -15.12
N SER A 24 -21.76 -1.31 -15.91
CA SER A 24 -21.52 -1.42 -17.35
C SER A 24 -20.04 -1.68 -17.63
N VAL A 25 -19.76 -2.27 -18.80
CA VAL A 25 -18.39 -2.45 -19.30
C VAL A 25 -17.65 -1.12 -19.41
N GLN A 26 -18.36 -0.02 -19.70
CA GLN A 26 -17.75 1.30 -19.85
C GLN A 26 -17.37 1.91 -18.49
N GLU A 27 -18.18 1.73 -17.45
CA GLU A 27 -17.84 2.12 -16.07
C GLU A 27 -16.59 1.37 -15.61
N ILE A 28 -16.58 0.03 -15.76
CA ILE A 28 -15.39 -0.78 -15.44
C ILE A 28 -14.20 -0.32 -16.27
N LYS A 29 -14.37 0.11 -17.52
CA LYS A 29 -13.24 0.58 -18.34
C LYS A 29 -12.63 1.90 -17.89
N ASN A 30 -13.34 2.69 -17.12
CA ASN A 30 -12.90 4.01 -16.71
C ASN A 30 -12.53 4.06 -15.22
N ASP A 31 -12.81 3.00 -14.45
CA ASP A 31 -12.46 2.93 -13.03
C ASP A 31 -10.95 2.66 -12.84
N PRO A 32 -10.20 3.53 -12.14
CA PRO A 32 -8.79 3.28 -11.84
C PRO A 32 -8.55 2.06 -10.93
N LEU A 33 -9.51 1.70 -10.05
CA LEU A 33 -9.35 0.59 -9.11
C LEU A 33 -9.16 -0.76 -9.81
N ARG A 34 -9.68 -0.93 -11.02
CA ARG A 34 -9.50 -2.15 -11.82
C ARG A 34 -8.04 -2.47 -12.12
N ALA A 35 -7.17 -1.46 -12.07
CA ALA A 35 -5.75 -1.59 -12.36
C ALA A 35 -4.94 -1.81 -11.08
N LEU A 36 -5.59 -1.82 -9.91
CA LEU A 36 -5.02 -2.37 -8.68
C LEU A 36 -5.22 -3.89 -8.70
N TYR A 37 -4.22 -4.59 -8.17
CA TYR A 37 -4.24 -6.04 -8.07
C TYR A 37 -4.01 -6.44 -6.63
N ASN A 38 -4.79 -7.42 -6.17
CA ASN A 38 -4.52 -8.07 -4.90
C ASN A 38 -3.32 -8.98 -5.09
N LEU A 39 -2.29 -8.73 -4.30
CA LEU A 39 -1.04 -9.46 -4.36
C LEU A 39 -0.79 -10.04 -2.98
N ASP A 40 -1.28 -11.25 -2.77
CA ASP A 40 -1.11 -12.01 -1.51
C ASP A 40 0.37 -12.06 -1.08
N LEU A 41 1.26 -12.13 -2.07
CA LEU A 41 2.70 -12.17 -1.90
C LEU A 41 3.30 -10.89 -1.27
N LEU A 42 2.59 -9.77 -1.42
CA LEU A 42 2.91 -8.45 -0.87
C LEU A 42 1.91 -8.01 0.19
N PHE A 43 0.97 -8.87 0.57
CA PHE A 43 -0.09 -8.60 1.54
C PHE A 43 -0.95 -7.39 1.20
N LEU A 44 -1.01 -6.99 -0.08
CA LEU A 44 -1.82 -5.88 -0.53
C LEU A 44 -3.20 -6.40 -0.93
N ASP A 45 -4.23 -5.81 -0.33
CA ASP A 45 -5.63 -6.14 -0.58
C ASP A 45 -6.41 -4.86 -0.87
N PHE A 46 -6.69 -4.65 -2.16
CA PHE A 46 -7.48 -3.55 -2.69
C PHE A 46 -8.88 -4.02 -3.06
N VAL A 47 -9.81 -3.08 -3.01
CA VAL A 47 -11.13 -3.25 -3.59
C VAL A 47 -11.05 -3.06 -5.11
N LEU A 48 -11.89 -3.77 -5.85
CA LEU A 48 -11.89 -3.72 -7.33
C LEU A 48 -13.03 -2.87 -7.89
N PHE A 49 -14.00 -2.51 -7.05
CA PHE A 49 -15.22 -1.83 -7.42
C PHE A 49 -15.55 -0.72 -6.43
N ASP A 50 -16.21 0.35 -6.90
CA ASP A 50 -16.52 1.52 -6.07
C ASP A 50 -17.47 1.22 -4.90
N ASP A 51 -18.41 0.28 -5.08
CA ASP A 51 -19.35 -0.18 -4.05
C ASP A 51 -18.70 -1.02 -2.94
N GLN A 52 -17.47 -1.48 -3.15
CA GLN A 52 -16.68 -2.20 -2.14
C GLN A 52 -15.87 -1.24 -1.25
N ILE A 53 -15.71 0.02 -1.64
CA ILE A 53 -15.06 1.04 -0.82
C ILE A 53 -15.85 1.21 0.48
N LYS A 54 -15.13 1.22 1.60
CA LYS A 54 -15.70 1.53 2.92
C LYS A 54 -15.69 3.03 3.11
N GLN A 55 -16.86 3.64 3.34
CA GLN A 55 -16.92 5.02 3.78
C GLN A 55 -16.89 5.06 5.30
N CYS A 56 -16.08 5.91 5.89
CA CYS A 56 -15.97 6.07 7.33
C CYS A 56 -15.65 7.51 7.71
N GLU A 57 -15.57 7.79 9.00
CA GLU A 57 -15.22 9.10 9.53
C GLU A 57 -14.03 9.00 10.48
N ARG A 58 -13.17 10.01 10.47
CA ARG A 58 -12.10 10.16 11.47
C ARG A 58 -11.85 11.63 11.71
N ASN A 59 -11.84 12.03 12.99
CA ASN A 59 -11.64 13.43 13.40
C ASN A 59 -12.59 14.44 12.70
N GLY A 60 -13.83 14.04 12.42
CA GLY A 60 -14.83 14.87 11.74
C GLY A 60 -14.68 14.96 10.22
N GLU A 61 -13.73 14.24 9.64
CA GLU A 61 -13.51 14.15 8.19
C GLU A 61 -14.07 12.83 7.65
N THR A 62 -14.68 12.86 6.46
CA THR A 62 -15.10 11.66 5.72
C THR A 62 -13.92 11.04 4.99
N TRP A 63 -13.81 9.72 5.04
CA TRP A 63 -12.77 8.94 4.40
C TRP A 63 -13.38 7.83 3.54
N ARG A 64 -12.68 7.47 2.46
CA ARG A 64 -13.05 6.37 1.56
C ARG A 64 -11.91 5.36 1.49
N ILE A 65 -12.01 4.29 2.27
CA ILE A 65 -10.98 3.25 2.39
C ILE A 65 -11.16 2.23 1.27
N PHE A 66 -10.11 2.05 0.47
CA PHE A 66 -10.15 1.22 -0.75
C PHE A 66 -9.06 0.15 -0.78
N GLY A 67 -8.16 0.12 0.21
CA GLY A 67 -7.17 -0.94 0.33
C GLY A 67 -6.61 -1.08 1.72
N GLN A 68 -5.88 -2.16 1.94
CA GLN A 68 -5.14 -2.42 3.18
C GLN A 68 -3.90 -3.26 2.91
N ASP A 69 -2.98 -3.21 3.87
CA ASP A 69 -1.92 -4.19 4.00
C ASP A 69 -1.92 -4.82 5.40
N THR A 70 -0.81 -5.45 5.81
CA THR A 70 -0.68 -6.05 7.15
C THR A 70 -0.77 -5.02 8.27
N GLU A 71 -0.28 -3.80 8.07
CA GLU A 71 -0.06 -2.82 9.13
C GLU A 71 -1.12 -1.69 9.13
N GLY A 72 -1.75 -1.43 7.98
CA GLY A 72 -2.58 -0.24 7.80
C GLY A 72 -3.59 -0.32 6.66
N VAL A 73 -4.18 0.84 6.34
CA VAL A 73 -5.20 1.01 5.31
C VAL A 73 -4.86 2.17 4.37
N PHE A 74 -5.26 2.04 3.11
CA PHE A 74 -5.19 3.09 2.11
C PHE A 74 -6.58 3.71 1.93
N GLY A 75 -6.64 5.04 1.99
CA GLY A 75 -7.89 5.77 1.85
C GLY A 75 -7.74 7.09 1.13
N LEU A 76 -8.85 7.55 0.55
CA LEU A 76 -9.00 8.91 0.05
C LEU A 76 -9.51 9.81 1.17
N SER A 77 -8.79 10.90 1.42
CA SER A 77 -9.24 12.01 2.26
C SER A 77 -10.41 12.71 1.58
N GLY A 78 -11.52 12.88 2.30
CA GLY A 78 -12.67 13.66 1.82
C GLY A 78 -12.38 15.17 1.78
N GLN A 79 -11.41 15.65 2.57
CA GLN A 79 -11.02 17.05 2.61
C GLN A 79 -10.10 17.44 1.45
N SER A 80 -9.03 16.68 1.20
CA SER A 80 -8.03 17.03 0.18
C SER A 80 -8.19 16.25 -1.13
N GLY A 81 -8.88 15.11 -1.12
CA GLY A 81 -8.91 14.18 -2.26
C GLY A 81 -7.64 13.35 -2.43
N GLU A 82 -6.67 13.52 -1.53
CA GLU A 82 -5.38 12.82 -1.57
C GLU A 82 -5.54 11.37 -1.10
N VAL A 83 -4.66 10.51 -1.62
CA VAL A 83 -4.51 9.15 -1.12
C VAL A 83 -3.49 9.15 0.02
N LEU A 84 -3.96 8.70 1.18
CA LEU A 84 -3.17 8.61 2.40
C LEU A 84 -3.16 7.17 2.89
N TYR A 85 -2.04 6.76 3.48
CA TYR A 85 -1.88 5.50 4.20
C TYR A 85 -1.93 5.76 5.69
N VAL A 86 -2.77 5.01 6.41
CA VAL A 86 -2.98 5.15 7.85
C VAL A 86 -2.64 3.83 8.53
N ALA A 87 -1.69 3.87 9.46
CA ALA A 87 -1.22 2.70 10.20
C ALA A 87 -0.91 3.05 11.66
N ARG A 88 -0.68 2.04 12.49
CA ARG A 88 -0.11 2.25 13.82
C ARG A 88 1.40 2.39 13.71
N GLY A 89 1.91 3.55 14.10
CA GLY A 89 3.33 3.79 14.30
C GLY A 89 3.82 3.37 15.70
N PHE A 90 5.02 3.82 16.05
CA PHE A 90 5.66 3.49 17.33
C PHE A 90 4.83 4.00 18.53
N LYS A 91 4.73 3.20 19.60
CA LYS A 91 3.92 3.47 20.81
C LYS A 91 2.42 3.62 20.56
N ASP A 92 1.87 2.84 19.62
CA ASP A 92 0.44 2.81 19.30
C ASP A 92 -0.14 4.16 18.81
N GLN A 93 0.73 5.09 18.37
CA GLN A 93 0.27 6.33 17.76
C GLN A 93 -0.14 6.09 16.31
N ILE A 94 -1.20 6.75 15.84
CA ILE A 94 -1.60 6.66 14.44
C ILE A 94 -0.66 7.51 13.58
N ASP A 95 0.03 6.88 12.64
CA ASP A 95 0.86 7.53 11.64
C ASP A 95 0.07 7.62 10.32
N ILE A 96 0.20 8.76 9.65
CA ILE A 96 -0.46 9.04 8.38
C ILE A 96 0.61 9.45 7.39
N LYS A 97 0.73 8.67 6.31
CA LYS A 97 1.68 8.93 5.23
C LYS A 97 0.95 9.36 3.98
N PHE A 98 1.51 10.37 3.33
CA PHE A 98 1.06 10.76 1.99
C PHE A 98 1.48 9.69 0.98
N CYS A 99 0.56 9.31 0.07
CA CYS A 99 0.86 8.37 -1.01
C CYS A 99 0.78 9.05 -2.38
N ALA A 100 -0.29 9.81 -2.64
CA ALA A 100 -0.48 10.47 -3.92
C ALA A 100 -1.54 11.58 -3.83
N ARG A 101 -1.56 12.50 -4.78
CA ARG A 101 -2.56 13.59 -4.84
C ARG A 101 -3.96 13.12 -5.21
N GLY A 102 -4.08 11.91 -5.74
CA GLY A 102 -5.36 11.32 -6.11
C GLY A 102 -5.21 9.85 -6.49
N LEU A 103 -6.33 9.22 -6.79
CA LEU A 103 -6.40 7.79 -7.04
C LEU A 103 -5.65 7.37 -8.32
N ASP A 104 -5.75 8.13 -9.40
CA ASP A 104 -5.05 7.82 -10.67
C ASP A 104 -3.52 7.81 -10.51
N ASP A 105 -2.99 8.80 -9.79
CA ASP A 105 -1.56 8.91 -9.47
C ASP A 105 -1.15 7.73 -8.57
N PHE A 106 -1.94 7.42 -7.55
CA PHE A 106 -1.68 6.27 -6.68
C PHE A 106 -1.63 4.95 -7.45
N VAL A 107 -2.60 4.71 -8.34
CA VAL A 107 -2.64 3.49 -9.16
C VAL A 107 -1.42 3.41 -10.07
N SER A 108 -0.98 4.53 -10.63
CA SER A 108 0.21 4.60 -11.47
C SER A 108 1.48 4.28 -10.69
N LEU A 109 1.63 4.86 -9.50
CA LEU A 109 2.75 4.62 -8.59
C LEU A 109 2.74 3.17 -8.08
N MET A 110 1.59 2.65 -7.66
CA MET A 110 1.45 1.30 -7.13
C MET A 110 1.78 0.23 -8.19
N ASN A 111 1.33 0.41 -9.43
CA ASN A 111 1.69 -0.51 -10.51
C ASN A 111 3.19 -0.50 -10.81
N MET A 112 3.83 0.67 -10.78
CA MET A 112 5.28 0.76 -10.94
C MET A 112 6.02 0.12 -9.76
N PHE A 113 5.54 0.35 -8.54
CA PHE A 113 6.06 -0.27 -7.33
C PHE A 113 6.00 -1.79 -7.38
N VAL A 114 4.87 -2.37 -7.80
CA VAL A 114 4.74 -3.82 -7.99
C VAL A 114 5.75 -4.34 -9.02
N SER A 115 5.90 -3.66 -10.16
CA SER A 115 6.90 -4.01 -11.17
C SER A 115 8.32 -3.99 -10.60
N TYR A 116 8.62 -2.99 -9.77
CA TYR A 116 9.87 -2.86 -9.06
C TYR A 116 10.12 -4.06 -8.12
N ILE A 117 9.12 -4.49 -7.35
CA ILE A 117 9.26 -5.65 -6.45
C ILE A 117 9.60 -6.92 -7.22
N PHE A 118 8.95 -7.16 -8.35
CA PHE A 118 9.26 -8.32 -9.19
C PHE A 118 10.69 -8.26 -9.74
N ARG A 119 11.20 -7.07 -10.08
CA ARG A 119 12.59 -6.88 -10.50
C ARG A 119 13.57 -7.23 -9.38
N VAL A 120 13.36 -6.75 -8.16
CA VAL A 120 14.20 -7.07 -6.98
C VAL A 120 14.22 -8.58 -6.73
N ARG A 121 13.06 -9.23 -6.77
CA ARG A 121 12.99 -10.68 -6.53
C ARG A 121 13.68 -11.49 -7.63
N ALA A 122 13.60 -11.03 -8.87
CA ALA A 122 14.29 -11.66 -9.99
C ALA A 122 15.81 -11.52 -9.87
N SER A 123 16.34 -10.39 -9.39
CA SER A 123 17.79 -10.21 -9.22
C SER A 123 18.37 -11.16 -8.16
N PHE A 124 17.66 -11.41 -7.06
CA PHE A 124 18.11 -12.40 -6.06
C PHE A 124 18.22 -13.82 -6.61
N LYS A 125 17.29 -14.23 -7.48
CA LYS A 125 17.34 -15.56 -8.10
C LYS A 125 18.49 -15.69 -9.11
N GLY A 126 18.89 -14.58 -9.72
CA GLY A 126 19.94 -14.56 -10.74
C GLY A 126 21.37 -14.69 -10.21
N GLY A 127 21.59 -14.64 -8.88
CA GLY A 127 22.94 -14.64 -8.30
C GLY A 127 23.76 -13.40 -8.65
N HIS A 128 23.10 -12.33 -9.08
CA HIS A 128 23.74 -11.03 -9.28
C HIS A 128 23.87 -10.35 -7.92
N ASP A 129 24.98 -10.62 -7.23
CA ASP A 129 25.33 -10.04 -5.92
C ASP A 129 25.50 -8.50 -5.95
N LYS A 130 25.44 -7.91 -7.14
CA LYS A 130 25.40 -6.46 -7.32
C LYS A 130 24.11 -6.09 -8.00
N ILE A 131 23.17 -5.64 -7.18
CA ILE A 131 22.12 -4.73 -7.62
C ILE A 131 22.87 -3.43 -7.99
N GLU A 132 23.40 -3.34 -9.23
CA GLU A 132 24.33 -2.28 -9.65
C GLU A 132 23.68 -0.88 -9.79
N ASP A 133 22.35 -0.83 -9.85
CA ASP A 133 21.57 0.41 -9.68
C ASP A 133 20.85 0.30 -8.34
N ASN A 134 20.96 1.29 -7.45
CA ASN A 134 20.22 1.29 -6.20
C ASN A 134 18.73 1.17 -6.54
N VAL A 135 18.14 -0.02 -6.35
CA VAL A 135 16.87 -0.31 -7.02
C VAL A 135 15.80 0.68 -6.58
N SER A 136 15.85 1.12 -5.31
CA SER A 136 15.03 2.23 -4.75
C SER A 136 15.07 3.50 -5.59
N ASP A 137 16.24 3.94 -6.04
CA ASP A 137 16.42 5.14 -6.87
C ASP A 137 15.61 5.03 -8.16
N TYR A 138 15.50 3.84 -8.76
CA TYR A 138 14.69 3.64 -9.96
C TYR A 138 13.19 3.91 -9.73
N PHE A 139 12.63 3.45 -8.61
CA PHE A 139 11.23 3.72 -8.30
C PHE A 139 11.03 5.16 -7.84
N LEU A 140 11.91 5.67 -6.98
CA LEU A 140 11.83 7.05 -6.49
C LEU A 140 11.99 8.06 -7.63
N ASP A 141 12.85 7.81 -8.62
CA ASP A 141 12.94 8.59 -9.86
C ASP A 141 11.64 8.61 -10.66
N TYR A 142 10.95 7.47 -10.73
CA TYR A 142 9.63 7.43 -11.34
C TYR A 142 8.61 8.24 -10.52
N ALA A 143 8.65 8.11 -9.19
CA ALA A 143 7.73 8.79 -8.29
C ALA A 143 7.87 10.32 -8.32
N ARG A 144 9.08 10.84 -8.61
CA ARG A 144 9.34 12.28 -8.83
C ARG A 144 8.51 12.93 -9.94
N LYS A 145 7.90 12.14 -10.83
CA LYS A 145 6.97 12.65 -11.86
C LYS A 145 5.60 13.05 -11.28
N PHE A 146 5.26 12.51 -10.11
CA PHE A 146 3.97 12.67 -9.46
C PHE A 146 4.09 13.45 -8.15
N LEU A 147 5.23 13.32 -7.45
CA LEU A 147 5.49 13.90 -6.15
C LEU A 147 6.70 14.84 -6.21
N ASN A 148 6.61 15.98 -5.55
CA ASN A 148 7.77 16.86 -5.34
C ASN A 148 8.74 16.25 -4.30
N GLU A 149 9.92 16.84 -4.12
CA GLU A 149 10.95 16.28 -3.23
C GLU A 149 10.52 16.22 -1.76
N GLU A 150 9.81 17.23 -1.27
CA GLU A 150 9.31 17.29 0.11
C GLU A 150 8.24 16.21 0.34
N GLU A 151 7.28 16.10 -0.59
CA GLU A 151 6.24 15.08 -0.59
C GLU A 151 6.87 13.67 -0.63
N LEU A 152 7.83 13.46 -1.52
CA LEU A 152 8.47 12.15 -1.69
C LEU A 152 9.23 11.73 -0.43
N SER A 153 10.02 12.63 0.17
CA SER A 153 10.85 12.31 1.35
C SER A 153 10.04 11.87 2.58
N ASN A 154 8.81 12.35 2.70
CA ASN A 154 7.91 12.02 3.81
C ASN A 154 6.76 11.06 3.41
N SER A 155 6.78 10.57 2.18
CA SER A 155 5.72 9.71 1.65
C SER A 155 5.82 8.27 2.15
N TYR A 156 4.71 7.54 1.98
CA TYR A 156 4.67 6.07 2.11
C TYR A 156 5.77 5.40 1.29
N TRP A 157 6.06 5.95 0.10
CA TRP A 157 7.01 5.39 -0.86
C TRP A 157 8.46 5.42 -0.39
N ALA A 158 8.89 6.48 0.30
CA ALA A 158 10.24 6.53 0.85
C ALA A 158 10.44 5.44 1.91
N GLY A 159 9.48 5.31 2.84
CA GLY A 159 9.54 4.28 3.88
C GLY A 159 9.48 2.86 3.33
N ILE A 160 8.60 2.59 2.35
CA ILE A 160 8.51 1.25 1.77
C ILE A 160 9.78 0.86 0.99
N CYS A 161 10.42 1.81 0.32
CA CYS A 161 11.69 1.59 -0.37
C CYS A 161 12.82 1.23 0.59
N GLU A 162 12.93 1.94 1.71
CA GLU A 162 13.90 1.62 2.77
C GLU A 162 13.69 0.20 3.31
N LEU A 163 12.45 -0.20 3.60
CA LEU A 163 12.12 -1.57 4.06
C LEU A 163 12.45 -2.66 3.03
N ILE A 164 12.49 -2.32 1.74
CA ILE A 164 12.86 -3.27 0.68
C ILE A 164 14.37 -3.40 0.58
N GLU A 165 15.11 -2.29 0.72
CA GLU A 165 16.57 -2.29 0.74
C GLU A 165 17.12 -3.07 1.95
N THR A 166 16.47 -2.96 3.11
CA THR A 166 16.82 -3.76 4.30
C THR A 166 16.31 -5.20 4.22
N GLY A 167 15.53 -5.54 3.18
CA GLY A 167 14.98 -6.87 2.93
C GLY A 167 13.76 -7.22 3.79
N GLU A 168 13.35 -6.34 4.72
CA GLU A 168 12.25 -6.55 5.66
C GLU A 168 10.89 -6.72 4.96
N TRP A 169 10.67 -6.00 3.85
CA TRP A 169 9.44 -6.09 3.06
C TRP A 169 9.38 -7.31 2.13
N LEU A 170 10.51 -7.98 1.90
CA LEU A 170 10.60 -9.12 0.97
C LEU A 170 10.36 -10.46 1.66
N VAL A 171 10.22 -10.44 2.99
CA VAL A 171 9.84 -11.60 3.80
C VAL A 171 8.40 -11.98 3.48
N THR A 172 8.20 -13.18 2.93
CA THR A 172 6.85 -13.70 2.67
C THR A 172 6.14 -14.07 3.97
N ARG A 173 4.81 -14.20 3.92
CA ARG A 173 3.97 -14.64 5.06
C ARG A 173 4.49 -15.92 5.71
N GLY A 174 4.78 -16.91 4.87
CA GLY A 174 5.30 -18.19 5.33
C GLY A 174 6.64 -18.04 6.03
N LEU A 175 7.54 -17.16 5.56
CA LEU A 175 8.83 -16.96 6.21
C LEU A 175 8.71 -16.15 7.52
N ARG A 176 7.84 -15.14 7.58
CA ARG A 176 7.59 -14.37 8.81
C ARG A 176 7.00 -15.26 9.91
N GLU A 177 5.96 -16.04 9.58
CA GLU A 177 5.37 -17.03 10.50
C GLU A 177 6.41 -18.10 10.92
N TYR A 178 7.32 -18.49 10.02
CA TYR A 178 8.39 -19.45 10.33
C TYR A 178 9.50 -18.86 11.22
N LEU A 179 9.80 -17.55 11.10
CA LEU A 179 10.71 -16.82 11.97
C LEU A 179 10.11 -16.59 13.37
N GLU A 180 8.84 -16.19 13.44
CA GLU A 180 8.11 -15.94 14.69
C GLU A 180 7.91 -17.21 15.53
N THR A 181 7.85 -18.38 14.88
CA THR A 181 7.81 -19.68 15.57
C THR A 181 9.17 -20.14 16.11
N GLY A 182 10.24 -19.35 15.95
CA GLY A 182 11.58 -19.63 16.47
C GLY A 182 12.28 -20.83 15.82
N ARG A 183 11.80 -21.27 14.64
CA ARG A 183 12.35 -22.44 13.92
C ARG A 183 13.57 -22.15 13.07
N LEU A 184 13.93 -20.88 12.91
CA LEU A 184 15.20 -20.42 12.36
C LEU A 184 16.01 -19.85 13.53
N GLN A 185 16.95 -20.65 14.04
CA GLN A 185 18.04 -20.07 14.83
C GLN A 185 18.93 -19.30 13.86
N GLN A 186 19.30 -18.07 14.22
CA GLN A 186 20.41 -17.39 13.55
C GLN A 186 21.60 -18.36 13.55
N ALA A 187 22.14 -18.65 12.37
CA ALA A 187 23.45 -19.27 12.31
C ALA A 187 24.42 -18.28 12.98
N GLU A 188 25.07 -18.73 14.06
CA GLU A 188 26.17 -17.99 14.70
C GLU A 188 27.29 -17.66 13.69
#